data_AF-A0A8J4QTB7-F1
#
_entry.id   AF-A0A8J4QTB7-F1
#
_cell.length_a   1.000
_cell.length_b   1.000
_cell.length_c   1.000
_cell.angle_alpha   90.00
_cell.angle_beta   90.00
_cell.angle_gamma   90.00
#
_symmetry.space_group_name_H-M   'P 1'
#
loop_
_entity.id
_entity.type
_entity.pdbx_description
1 polymer ?
#
loop_
_entity_poly.entity_id
_entity_poly.type
_entity_poly.pdbx_seq_one_letter_code
_entity_poly.pdbx_strand_id
1 'polypeptide(L)'
;MLLGHSKGGVDAAAALSVYWSDLKDKVAGLALVQSPYGGTPLASDILCEGQIADEEIQKIMEFLICKLIKGDIRALEDLTYEKRKEFIMKHKLPENIPLISFHSEASIAPGVLATMTHIAHAELPWLPFPNFGNEESDNVQAGCQVPVVIPLSAAMAVCALHLQLRYGEKSDGLVTCRDAEVPGSVVVRPDKKLDHAWMVYSSRKKNPSEPDACEMCEALLTLLVELGKMKQEARENSKD
;
A
#
# COMPACT_ATOMS: atom_id res chain seq x y z
N MET A 1 -15.44 14.77 6.68
CA MET A 1 -14.21 14.56 5.89
C MET A 1 -13.92 13.08 5.85
N LEU A 2 -13.30 12.59 4.79
CA LEU A 2 -12.87 11.20 4.66
C LEU A 2 -11.34 11.17 4.47
N LEU A 3 -10.68 10.25 5.17
CA LEU A 3 -9.30 9.86 4.93
C LEU A 3 -9.32 8.35 4.71
N GLY A 4 -8.89 7.92 3.53
CA GLY A 4 -8.84 6.50 3.19
C GLY A 4 -7.42 6.11 2.79
N HIS A 5 -6.92 5.05 3.41
CA HIS A 5 -5.63 4.45 3.08
C HIS A 5 -5.83 3.22 2.19
N SER A 6 -4.93 3.00 1.23
CA SER A 6 -4.94 1.82 0.37
C SER A 6 -6.32 1.59 -0.30
N LYS A 7 -6.86 0.36 -0.26
CA LYS A 7 -8.23 0.07 -0.73
C LYS A 7 -9.30 0.93 -0.06
N GLY A 8 -9.13 1.33 1.20
CA GLY A 8 -10.09 2.19 1.90
C GLY A 8 -10.26 3.56 1.22
N GLY A 9 -9.21 4.13 0.62
CA GLY A 9 -9.32 5.35 -0.17
C GLY A 9 -10.02 5.15 -1.50
N VAL A 10 -9.80 3.99 -2.12
CA VAL A 10 -10.51 3.58 -3.34
C VAL A 10 -12.01 3.39 -3.08
N ASP A 11 -12.38 2.72 -1.99
CA ASP A 11 -13.76 2.48 -1.62
C ASP A 11 -14.47 3.77 -1.21
N ALA A 12 -13.78 4.69 -0.52
CA ALA A 12 -14.31 6.03 -0.21
C ALA A 12 -14.56 6.85 -1.49
N ALA A 13 -13.64 6.80 -2.45
CA ALA A 13 -13.81 7.44 -3.75
C ALA A 13 -14.98 6.83 -4.53
N ALA A 14 -15.14 5.50 -4.48
CA ALA A 14 -16.26 4.81 -5.10
C ALA A 14 -17.60 5.22 -4.48
N ALA A 15 -17.69 5.27 -3.16
CA ALA A 15 -18.89 5.71 -2.45
C ALA A 15 -19.28 7.14 -2.85
N LEU A 16 -18.31 8.05 -2.93
CA LEU A 16 -18.55 9.43 -3.38
C LEU A 16 -18.96 9.54 -4.85
N SER A 17 -18.43 8.67 -5.72
CA SER A 17 -18.75 8.70 -7.15
C SER A 17 -20.13 8.11 -7.46
N VAL A 18 -20.58 7.13 -6.67
CA VAL A 18 -21.87 6.44 -6.86
C VAL A 18 -23.01 7.13 -6.10
N TYR A 19 -22.75 7.57 -4.87
CA TYR A 19 -23.76 8.09 -3.96
C TYR A 19 -23.61 9.59 -3.69
N TRP A 20 -23.06 10.34 -4.66
CA TRP A 20 -22.79 11.78 -4.48
C TRP A 20 -24.02 12.57 -4.02
N SER A 21 -25.19 12.29 -4.60
CA SER A 21 -26.44 12.98 -4.24
C SER A 21 -26.75 12.91 -2.74
N ASP A 22 -26.42 11.79 -2.10
CA ASP A 22 -26.67 11.56 -0.68
C ASP A 22 -25.53 12.05 0.21
N LEU A 23 -24.31 12.15 -0.33
CA LEU A 23 -23.09 12.44 0.42
C LEU A 23 -22.59 13.88 0.30
N LYS A 24 -23.02 14.64 -0.72
CA LYS A 24 -22.51 15.98 -1.04
C LYS A 24 -22.55 16.98 0.11
N ASP A 25 -23.56 16.90 0.96
CA ASP A 25 -23.75 17.82 2.10
C ASP A 25 -23.21 17.24 3.42
N LYS A 26 -22.63 16.03 3.38
CA LYS A 26 -22.09 15.30 4.54
C LYS A 26 -20.58 15.16 4.48
N VAL A 27 -20.01 15.12 3.28
CA VAL A 27 -18.58 14.90 3.06
C VAL A 27 -17.92 16.17 2.55
N ALA A 28 -17.19 16.84 3.44
CA ALA A 28 -16.46 18.07 3.12
C ALA A 28 -15.24 17.88 2.20
N GLY A 29 -14.73 16.65 2.05
CA GLY A 29 -13.52 16.37 1.28
C GLY A 29 -13.06 14.92 1.43
N LEU A 30 -12.16 14.49 0.54
CA LEU A 30 -11.51 13.18 0.58
C LEU A 30 -9.98 13.31 0.45
N ALA A 31 -9.24 12.71 1.39
CA ALA A 31 -7.82 12.44 1.28
C ALA A 31 -7.58 10.95 0.97
N LEU A 32 -6.94 10.68 -0.17
CA LEU A 32 -6.51 9.35 -0.59
C LEU A 32 -5.03 9.20 -0.22
N VAL A 33 -4.73 8.24 0.65
CA VAL A 33 -3.39 8.01 1.19
C VAL A 33 -2.89 6.68 0.64
N GLN A 34 -1.86 6.70 -0.21
CA GLN A 34 -1.28 5.49 -0.81
C GLN A 34 -2.36 4.58 -1.42
N SER A 35 -3.39 5.18 -2.01
CA SER A 35 -4.56 4.46 -2.50
C SER A 35 -4.39 4.14 -3.98
N PRO A 36 -4.53 2.89 -4.43
CA PRO A 36 -4.38 2.51 -5.84
C PRO A 36 -5.58 2.98 -6.67
N TYR A 37 -5.69 4.30 -6.88
CA TYR A 37 -6.80 4.90 -7.62
C TYR A 37 -6.81 4.43 -9.07
N GLY A 38 -5.65 4.46 -9.74
CA GLY A 38 -5.46 3.90 -11.07
C GLY A 38 -5.49 2.38 -11.11
N GLY A 39 -5.18 1.74 -9.97
CA GLY A 39 -4.96 0.30 -9.83
C GLY A 39 -3.57 0.02 -9.28
N THR A 40 -3.21 -1.26 -9.20
CA THR A 40 -1.83 -1.66 -8.93
C THR A 40 -1.41 -2.77 -9.89
N PRO A 41 -0.22 -2.65 -10.50
CA PRO A 41 0.32 -3.71 -11.34
C PRO A 41 0.57 -5.00 -10.56
N LEU A 42 0.74 -4.95 -9.23
CA LEU A 42 0.86 -6.14 -8.41
C LEU A 42 -0.41 -6.99 -8.42
N ALA A 43 -1.60 -6.37 -8.46
CA ALA A 43 -2.85 -7.11 -8.55
C ALA A 43 -2.90 -7.91 -9.85
N SER A 44 -2.51 -7.28 -10.97
CA SER A 44 -2.45 -7.95 -12.27
C SER A 44 -1.39 -9.06 -12.31
N ASP A 45 -0.21 -8.81 -11.73
CA ASP A 45 0.90 -9.78 -11.68
C ASP A 45 0.56 -11.03 -10.86
N ILE A 46 -0.18 -10.88 -9.77
CA ILE A 46 -0.53 -11.98 -8.87
C ILE A 46 -1.71 -12.79 -9.41
N LEU A 47 -2.65 -12.14 -10.10
CA LEU A 47 -3.83 -12.81 -10.66
C LEU A 47 -3.54 -13.52 -12.00
N CYS A 48 -2.44 -13.19 -12.68
CA CYS A 48 -2.04 -13.82 -13.93
C CYS A 48 -0.92 -14.85 -13.70
N GLU A 49 -1.26 -16.14 -13.77
CA GLU A 49 -0.29 -17.24 -13.66
C GLU A 49 0.88 -17.07 -14.65
N GLY A 50 2.11 -17.26 -14.16
CA GLY A 50 3.33 -17.22 -14.97
C GLY A 50 3.86 -15.82 -15.31
N GLN A 51 3.25 -14.74 -14.81
CA GLN A 51 3.76 -13.37 -15.02
C GLN A 51 4.93 -13.02 -14.11
N ILE A 52 5.06 -13.66 -12.95
CA ILE A 52 6.20 -13.52 -12.08
C ILE A 52 7.12 -14.70 -12.37
N ALA A 53 8.28 -14.43 -12.99
CA ALA A 53 9.26 -15.47 -13.31
C ALA A 53 9.99 -16.02 -12.06
N ASP A 54 9.91 -15.28 -10.96
CA ASP A 54 10.59 -15.58 -9.70
C ASP A 54 9.57 -16.05 -8.64
N GLU A 55 9.59 -17.35 -8.35
CA GLU A 55 8.70 -17.98 -7.37
C GLU A 55 8.84 -17.40 -5.95
N GLU A 56 10.01 -16.85 -5.59
CA GLU A 56 10.23 -16.24 -4.28
C GLU A 56 9.54 -14.88 -4.18
N ILE A 57 9.65 -14.07 -5.25
CA ILE A 57 8.96 -12.78 -5.34
C ILE A 57 7.44 -12.99 -5.30
N GLN A 58 6.94 -14.01 -5.99
CA GLN A 58 5.51 -14.36 -5.95
C GLN A 58 5.05 -14.68 -4.52
N LYS A 59 5.79 -15.52 -3.78
CA LYS A 59 5.46 -15.84 -2.38
C LYS A 59 5.49 -14.61 -1.46
N ILE A 60 6.44 -13.69 -1.66
CA ILE A 60 6.51 -12.43 -0.90
C ILE A 60 5.28 -11.57 -1.16
N MET A 61 4.87 -11.44 -2.43
CA MET A 61 3.68 -10.68 -2.80
C MET A 61 2.40 -11.30 -2.23
N GLU A 62 2.24 -12.62 -2.34
CA GLU A 62 1.12 -13.35 -1.74
C GLU A 62 1.06 -13.16 -0.21
N PHE A 63 2.21 -13.19 0.47
CA PHE A 63 2.29 -12.93 1.90
C PHE A 63 1.83 -11.51 2.27
N LEU A 64 2.26 -10.49 1.53
CA LEU A 64 1.87 -9.10 1.76
C LEU A 64 0.36 -8.91 1.58
N ILE A 65 -0.21 -9.53 0.56
CA ILE A 65 -1.64 -9.51 0.29
C ILE A 65 -2.42 -10.16 1.43
N CYS A 66 -2.01 -11.35 1.88
CA CYS A 66 -2.65 -12.01 3.03
C CYS A 66 -2.66 -11.10 4.27
N LYS A 67 -1.58 -10.34 4.50
CA LYS A 67 -1.48 -9.40 5.62
C LYS A 67 -2.36 -8.16 5.47
N LEU A 68 -2.47 -7.61 4.26
CA LEU A 68 -3.07 -6.28 4.05
C LEU A 68 -4.55 -6.32 3.68
N ILE A 69 -4.97 -7.27 2.84
CA ILE A 69 -6.38 -7.45 2.47
C ILE A 69 -7.04 -8.59 3.24
N LYS A 70 -6.42 -9.03 4.34
CA LYS A 70 -6.88 -10.15 5.18
C LYS A 70 -7.17 -11.43 4.37
N GLY A 71 -6.50 -11.58 3.22
CA GLY A 71 -6.65 -12.73 2.32
C GLY A 71 -7.88 -12.71 1.41
N ASP A 72 -8.65 -11.61 1.31
CA ASP A 72 -9.77 -11.55 0.36
C ASP A 72 -9.28 -11.26 -1.07
N ILE A 73 -9.03 -12.31 -1.85
CA ILE A 73 -8.57 -12.20 -3.24
C ILE A 73 -9.51 -11.33 -4.09
N ARG A 74 -10.82 -11.28 -3.80
CA ARG A 74 -11.75 -10.40 -4.54
C ARG A 74 -11.45 -8.92 -4.31
N ALA A 75 -10.91 -8.57 -3.15
CA ALA A 75 -10.45 -7.21 -2.88
C ALA A 75 -9.23 -6.83 -3.73
N LEU A 76 -8.47 -7.81 -4.26
CA LEU A 76 -7.38 -7.59 -5.20
C LEU A 76 -7.89 -7.40 -6.63
N GLU A 77 -8.92 -8.15 -7.03
CA GLU A 77 -9.56 -8.03 -8.37
C GLU A 77 -10.02 -6.60 -8.65
N ASP A 78 -10.66 -5.96 -7.66
CA ASP A 78 -11.08 -4.55 -7.72
C ASP A 78 -9.95 -3.56 -8.00
N LEU A 79 -8.70 -3.95 -7.69
CA LEU A 79 -7.52 -3.10 -7.79
C LEU A 79 -6.72 -3.34 -9.07
N THR A 80 -7.15 -4.28 -9.92
CA THR A 80 -6.58 -4.45 -11.26
C THR A 80 -6.84 -3.21 -12.12
N TYR A 81 -5.95 -2.94 -13.08
CA TYR A 81 -6.12 -1.82 -14.00
C TYR A 81 -7.42 -1.91 -14.79
N GLU A 82 -7.81 -3.10 -15.23
CA GLU A 82 -9.04 -3.36 -15.97
C GLU A 82 -10.26 -2.92 -15.15
N LYS A 83 -10.39 -3.40 -13.91
CA LYS A 83 -11.52 -3.07 -13.04
C LYS A 83 -11.54 -1.60 -12.63
N ARG A 84 -10.38 -1.04 -12.28
CA ARG A 84 -10.28 0.39 -11.93
C ARG A 84 -10.63 1.30 -13.10
N LYS A 85 -10.14 0.99 -14.29
CA LYS A 85 -10.47 1.73 -15.51
C LYS A 85 -11.96 1.67 -15.83
N GLU A 86 -12.55 0.47 -15.80
CA GLU A 86 -14.00 0.28 -16.01
C GLU A 86 -14.82 1.13 -15.02
N PHE A 87 -14.45 1.09 -13.74
CA PHE A 87 -15.13 1.86 -12.70
C PHE A 87 -15.01 3.36 -12.91
N ILE A 88 -13.79 3.89 -13.10
CA ILE A 88 -13.54 5.34 -13.24
C ILE A 88 -14.22 5.91 -14.48
N MET A 89 -14.24 5.16 -15.58
CA MET A 89 -14.92 5.59 -16.81
C MET A 89 -16.43 5.73 -16.62
N LYS A 90 -17.04 4.88 -15.78
CA LYS A 90 -18.48 4.88 -15.49
C LYS A 90 -18.87 5.83 -14.36
N HIS A 91 -18.01 5.96 -13.35
CA HIS A 91 -18.28 6.67 -12.10
C HIS A 91 -17.15 7.67 -11.82
N LYS A 92 -17.29 8.89 -12.35
CA LYS A 92 -16.33 9.96 -12.12
C LYS A 92 -16.48 10.56 -10.73
N LEU A 93 -15.35 10.91 -10.13
CA LEU A 93 -15.36 11.68 -8.89
C LEU A 93 -15.97 13.07 -9.15
N PRO A 94 -16.78 13.59 -8.22
CA PRO A 94 -17.36 14.94 -8.34
C PRO A 94 -16.27 16.02 -8.39
N GLU A 95 -16.29 16.91 -9.38
CA GLU A 95 -15.29 17.99 -9.54
C GLU A 95 -15.25 18.98 -8.34
N ASN A 96 -16.39 19.05 -7.65
CA ASN A 96 -16.67 20.01 -6.61
C ASN A 96 -16.11 19.64 -5.23
N ILE A 97 -15.70 18.39 -5.03
CA ILE A 97 -15.17 17.95 -3.74
C ILE A 97 -13.67 18.31 -3.63
N PRO A 98 -13.19 18.81 -2.49
CA PRO A 98 -11.76 18.89 -2.20
C PRO A 98 -11.13 17.50 -2.19
N LEU A 99 -10.01 17.34 -2.92
CA LEU A 99 -9.31 16.08 -3.07
C LEU A 99 -7.83 16.26 -2.78
N ILE A 100 -7.27 15.34 -1.99
CA ILE A 100 -5.83 15.22 -1.77
C ILE A 100 -5.40 13.81 -2.14
N SER A 101 -4.32 13.70 -2.90
CA SER A 101 -3.57 12.45 -3.09
C SER A 101 -2.26 12.54 -2.32
N PHE A 102 -2.02 11.57 -1.44
CA PHE A 102 -0.74 11.39 -0.77
C PHE A 102 -0.09 10.10 -1.27
N HIS A 103 1.17 10.17 -1.68
CA HIS A 103 1.98 9.00 -1.99
C HIS A 103 3.43 9.23 -1.60
N SER A 104 4.18 8.15 -1.42
CA SER A 104 5.62 8.16 -1.11
C SER A 104 6.28 6.94 -1.75
N GLU A 105 7.57 6.77 -1.51
CA GLU A 105 8.39 5.71 -2.06
C GLU A 105 8.94 4.84 -0.92
N ALA A 106 8.92 3.52 -1.07
CA ALA A 106 9.63 2.63 -0.15
C ALA A 106 11.15 2.75 -0.33
N SER A 107 11.90 2.53 0.75
CA SER A 107 13.35 2.51 0.68
C SER A 107 13.85 1.19 0.09
N ILE A 108 14.40 1.25 -1.12
CA ILE A 108 15.10 0.13 -1.79
C ILE A 108 16.61 0.11 -1.49
N ALA A 109 17.05 0.72 -0.39
CA ALA A 109 18.47 0.79 -0.05
C ALA A 109 19.05 -0.63 0.16
N PRO A 110 20.31 -0.89 -0.24
CA PRO A 110 20.93 -2.21 -0.13
C PRO A 110 20.85 -2.79 1.29
N GLY A 111 20.96 -1.96 2.34
CA GLY A 111 20.84 -2.40 3.72
C GLY A 111 19.43 -2.89 4.10
N VAL A 112 18.37 -2.35 3.49
CA VAL A 112 16.99 -2.83 3.69
C VAL A 112 16.80 -4.15 2.95
N LEU A 113 17.26 -4.23 1.69
CA LEU A 113 17.18 -5.45 0.89
C LEU A 113 18.01 -6.60 1.48
N ALA A 114 19.18 -6.30 2.06
CA ALA A 114 20.06 -7.29 2.70
C ALA A 114 19.37 -8.02 3.87
N THR A 115 18.37 -7.41 4.51
CA THR A 115 17.58 -8.10 5.54
C THR A 115 16.80 -9.31 4.98
N MET A 116 16.44 -9.31 3.68
CA MET A 116 15.93 -10.50 3.00
C MET A 116 17.01 -11.55 2.79
N THR A 117 18.19 -11.12 2.36
CA THR A 117 19.35 -12.00 2.11
C THR A 117 19.82 -12.70 3.37
N HIS A 118 19.82 -12.02 4.53
CA HIS A 118 20.16 -12.63 5.82
C HIS A 118 19.14 -13.68 6.28
N ILE A 119 17.88 -13.54 5.89
CA ILE A 119 16.83 -14.51 6.20
C ILE A 119 16.97 -15.74 5.28
N ALA A 120 17.28 -15.53 4.00
CA ALA A 120 17.62 -16.61 3.07
C ALA A 120 18.90 -17.37 3.49
N HIS A 121 19.89 -16.67 4.05
CA HIS A 121 21.10 -17.30 4.60
C HIS A 121 20.90 -17.94 5.99
N ALA A 122 19.88 -17.53 6.76
CA ALA A 122 19.55 -18.14 8.05
C ALA A 122 18.85 -19.51 7.91
N GLU A 123 18.44 -19.90 6.70
CA GLU A 123 17.85 -21.21 6.45
C GLU A 123 18.83 -22.39 6.60
N LEU A 124 20.15 -22.18 6.76
CA LEU A 124 21.09 -23.26 7.11
C LEU A 124 22.28 -22.77 7.97
N PRO A 125 22.38 -23.26 9.21
CA PRO A 125 23.48 -24.18 9.53
C PRO A 125 22.93 -25.49 10.11
N TRP A 126 23.33 -26.62 9.51
CA TRP A 126 23.19 -27.95 10.10
C TRP A 126 23.83 -27.94 11.50
N LEU A 127 23.02 -27.95 12.55
CA LEU A 127 23.48 -28.20 13.91
C LEU A 127 23.08 -29.64 14.29
N PRO A 128 24.04 -30.55 14.48
CA PRO A 128 23.72 -31.88 14.99
C PRO A 128 23.34 -31.75 16.47
N PHE A 129 22.09 -32.05 16.82
CA PHE A 129 21.67 -32.17 18.22
C PHE A 129 22.17 -33.51 18.79
N PRO A 130 22.62 -33.56 20.06
CA PRO A 130 23.10 -34.80 20.67
C PRO A 130 21.92 -35.73 20.94
N ASN A 131 22.03 -36.98 20.47
CA ASN A 131 21.10 -38.07 20.76
C ASN A 131 20.98 -38.29 22.29
N PHE A 132 19.81 -37.99 22.86
CA PHE A 132 19.33 -38.66 24.05
C PHE A 132 18.40 -39.78 23.61
N GLY A 133 18.88 -41.01 23.71
CA GLY A 133 18.24 -42.20 23.18
C GLY A 133 16.89 -42.53 23.84
N ASN A 134 16.01 -43.13 23.05
CA ASN A 134 15.59 -44.51 23.29
C ASN A 134 14.99 -45.11 22.01
N GLU A 135 14.99 -46.43 21.96
CA GLU A 135 15.03 -47.28 20.78
C GLU A 135 13.74 -47.36 19.93
N GLU A 136 13.97 -47.71 18.65
CA GLU A 136 13.08 -48.37 17.69
C GLU A 136 11.67 -47.78 17.41
N SER A 137 11.56 -47.01 16.31
CA SER A 137 10.61 -47.34 15.24
C SER A 137 10.88 -46.49 13.99
N ASP A 138 10.97 -47.14 12.84
CA ASP A 138 11.05 -46.54 11.51
C ASP A 138 9.90 -45.56 11.29
N ASN A 139 10.18 -44.26 11.22
CA ASN A 139 9.34 -43.31 10.50
C ASN A 139 10.15 -42.13 9.99
N VAL A 140 9.89 -41.83 8.71
CA VAL A 140 10.54 -40.83 7.86
C VAL A 140 10.68 -39.48 8.56
N GLN A 141 11.92 -39.02 8.59
CA GLN A 141 12.41 -37.81 9.24
C GLN A 141 11.77 -36.55 8.63
N ALA A 142 10.72 -36.04 9.27
CA ALA A 142 10.14 -34.74 8.93
C ALA A 142 11.11 -33.63 9.38
N GLY A 143 11.69 -32.92 8.42
CA GLY A 143 12.56 -31.78 8.66
C GLY A 143 11.86 -30.73 9.52
N CYS A 144 12.49 -30.32 10.62
CA CYS A 144 11.99 -29.26 11.49
C CYS A 144 12.25 -27.91 10.79
N GLN A 145 11.28 -27.42 10.00
CA GLN A 145 11.34 -26.10 9.37
C GLN A 145 11.10 -25.03 10.44
N VAL A 146 12.11 -24.20 10.71
CA VAL A 146 11.97 -23.02 11.56
C VAL A 146 11.19 -21.96 10.76
N PRO A 147 10.12 -21.35 11.30
CA PRO A 147 9.32 -20.40 10.55
C PRO A 147 10.14 -19.16 10.19
N VAL A 148 10.34 -18.96 8.88
CA VAL A 148 10.97 -17.77 8.31
C VAL A 148 10.09 -16.55 8.58
N VAL A 149 10.57 -15.62 9.40
CA VAL A 149 9.87 -14.35 9.65
C VAL A 149 10.40 -13.29 8.69
N ILE A 150 9.64 -12.97 7.66
CA ILE A 150 9.94 -11.90 6.69
C ILE A 150 9.51 -10.54 7.26
N PRO A 151 10.43 -9.57 7.50
CA PRO A 151 10.07 -8.23 7.92
C PRO A 151 9.21 -7.53 6.86
N LEU A 152 8.13 -6.89 7.29
CA LEU A 152 7.19 -6.20 6.40
C LEU A 152 7.88 -5.12 5.54
N SER A 153 8.77 -4.33 6.13
CA SER A 153 9.53 -3.29 5.41
C SER A 153 10.46 -3.86 4.35
N ALA A 154 11.00 -5.05 4.57
CA ALA A 154 11.88 -5.72 3.63
C ALA A 154 11.08 -6.31 2.45
N ALA A 155 9.92 -6.91 2.73
CA ALA A 155 8.97 -7.34 1.70
C ALA A 155 8.48 -6.15 0.85
N MET A 156 8.16 -5.00 1.47
CA MET A 156 7.82 -3.77 0.75
C MET A 156 8.96 -3.29 -0.16
N ALA A 157 10.20 -3.34 0.32
CA ALA A 157 11.37 -2.95 -0.48
C ALA A 157 11.59 -3.86 -1.69
N VAL A 158 11.37 -5.17 -1.54
CA VAL A 158 11.43 -6.14 -2.66
C VAL A 158 10.34 -5.85 -3.69
N CYS A 159 9.10 -5.65 -3.26
CA CYS A 159 8.02 -5.31 -4.19
C CYS A 159 8.25 -3.95 -4.86
N ALA A 160 8.77 -2.97 -4.14
CA ALA A 160 9.12 -1.68 -4.73
C ALA A 160 10.21 -1.81 -5.80
N LEU A 161 11.23 -2.62 -5.52
CA LEU A 161 12.28 -2.93 -6.49
C LEU A 161 11.73 -3.67 -7.71
N HIS A 162 10.85 -4.66 -7.51
CA HIS A 162 10.18 -5.37 -8.62
C HIS A 162 9.43 -4.40 -9.51
N LEU A 163 8.63 -3.50 -8.92
CA LEU A 163 7.86 -2.51 -9.67
C LEU A 163 8.77 -1.55 -10.45
N GLN A 164 9.89 -1.14 -9.85
CA GLN A 164 10.85 -0.28 -10.53
C GLN A 164 11.55 -0.99 -11.68
N LEU A 165 11.97 -2.24 -11.51
CA LEU A 165 12.67 -3.00 -12.54
C LEU A 165 11.74 -3.40 -13.70
N ARG A 166 10.51 -3.80 -13.39
CA ARG A 166 9.55 -4.29 -14.39
C ARG A 166 8.82 -3.18 -15.12
N TYR A 167 8.41 -2.13 -14.41
CA TYR A 167 7.57 -1.07 -14.96
C TYR A 167 8.26 0.30 -15.05
N GLY A 168 9.46 0.45 -14.49
CA GLY A 168 10.15 1.74 -14.45
C GLY A 168 9.52 2.74 -13.47
N GLU A 169 8.58 2.29 -12.64
CA GLU A 169 7.78 3.15 -11.78
C GLU A 169 8.21 3.03 -10.32
N LYS A 170 8.26 4.16 -9.63
CA LYS A 170 8.51 4.18 -8.19
C LYS A 170 7.23 3.86 -7.42
N SER A 171 7.37 3.25 -6.25
CA SER A 171 6.23 2.84 -5.44
C SER A 171 6.55 2.82 -3.95
N ASP A 172 5.50 2.78 -3.14
CA ASP A 172 5.55 2.56 -1.70
C ASP A 172 5.71 1.08 -1.31
N GLY A 173 5.98 0.21 -2.28
CA GLY A 173 6.01 -1.24 -2.11
C GLY A 173 4.74 -1.94 -2.59
N LEU A 174 3.63 -1.23 -2.82
CA LEU A 174 2.41 -1.84 -3.38
C LEU A 174 1.74 -1.03 -4.48
N VAL A 175 1.77 0.29 -4.36
CA VAL A 175 1.09 1.21 -5.25
C VAL A 175 2.12 2.12 -5.87
N THR A 176 2.11 2.22 -7.20
CA THR A 176 3.00 3.16 -7.89
C THR A 176 2.61 4.59 -7.53
N CYS A 177 3.59 5.50 -7.48
CA CYS A 177 3.33 6.91 -7.23
C CYS A 177 2.30 7.46 -8.21
N ARG A 178 2.40 7.07 -9.48
CA ARG A 178 1.49 7.49 -10.55
C ARG A 178 0.06 7.03 -10.32
N ASP A 179 -0.14 5.78 -9.91
CA ASP A 179 -1.48 5.22 -9.73
C ASP A 179 -2.16 5.69 -8.42
N ALA A 180 -1.40 6.31 -7.51
CA ALA A 180 -1.92 6.95 -6.31
C ALA A 180 -2.42 8.39 -6.55
N GLU A 181 -2.07 9.01 -7.68
CA GLU A 181 -2.49 10.36 -8.02
C GLU A 181 -3.87 10.37 -8.66
N VAL A 182 -4.81 11.06 -8.01
CA VAL A 182 -6.17 11.26 -8.52
C VAL A 182 -6.21 12.52 -9.38
N PRO A 183 -6.73 12.47 -10.62
CA PRO A 183 -6.89 13.66 -11.44
C PRO A 183 -7.68 14.77 -10.73
N GLY A 184 -7.14 15.99 -10.74
CA GLY A 184 -7.76 17.15 -10.10
C GLY A 184 -7.55 17.26 -8.59
N SER A 185 -6.78 16.35 -7.98
CA SER A 185 -6.38 16.44 -6.56
C SER A 185 -5.15 17.34 -6.37
N VAL A 186 -5.00 17.86 -5.16
CA VAL A 186 -3.71 18.38 -4.68
C VAL A 186 -2.86 17.18 -4.27
N VAL A 187 -1.65 17.09 -4.80
CA VAL A 187 -0.77 15.94 -4.55
C VAL A 187 0.33 16.29 -3.55
N VAL A 188 0.39 15.53 -2.45
CA VAL A 188 1.42 15.62 -1.42
C VAL A 188 2.47 14.54 -1.67
N ARG A 189 3.72 14.97 -1.86
CA ARG A 189 4.87 14.11 -2.19
C ARG A 189 6.01 14.39 -1.19
N PRO A 190 6.07 13.69 -0.05
CA PRO A 190 7.16 13.88 0.90
C PRO A 190 8.46 13.31 0.34
N ASP A 191 9.58 13.98 0.61
CA ASP A 191 10.92 13.49 0.22
C ASP A 191 11.35 12.26 1.03
N LYS A 192 10.80 12.12 2.25
CA LYS A 192 11.04 10.96 3.10
C LYS A 192 10.44 9.72 2.46
N LYS A 193 11.23 8.64 2.42
CA LYS A 193 10.81 7.33 1.90
C LYS A 193 9.96 6.58 2.92
N LEU A 194 8.66 6.49 2.66
CA LEU A 194 7.66 5.86 3.50
C LEU A 194 7.02 4.71 2.73
N ASP A 195 7.16 3.50 3.25
CA ASP A 195 6.49 2.34 2.67
C ASP A 195 4.97 2.39 2.88
N HIS A 196 4.25 1.50 2.21
CA HIS A 196 2.79 1.43 2.22
C HIS A 196 2.21 1.22 3.63
N ALA A 197 2.99 0.58 4.52
CA ALA A 197 2.58 0.23 5.87
C ALA A 197 2.83 1.37 6.87
N TRP A 198 3.68 2.34 6.55
CA TRP A 198 4.12 3.39 7.47
C TRP A 198 2.95 4.18 8.08
N MET A 199 1.96 4.55 7.26
CA MET A 199 0.79 5.32 7.71
C MET A 199 -0.08 4.59 8.74
N VAL A 200 -0.01 3.25 8.77
CA VAL A 200 -0.86 2.40 9.63
C VAL A 200 -0.08 1.83 10.81
N TYR A 201 1.17 1.44 10.60
CA TYR A 201 1.97 0.69 11.56
C TYR A 201 3.14 1.49 12.13
N SER A 202 3.15 2.82 11.99
CA SER A 202 4.22 3.67 12.51
C SER A 202 4.59 3.29 13.96
N SER A 203 5.87 2.93 14.13
CA SER A 203 6.40 2.36 15.37
C SER A 203 6.35 3.37 16.52
N ARG A 204 6.03 2.88 17.73
CA ARG A 204 6.12 3.64 18.99
C ARG A 204 7.52 4.18 19.33
N LYS A 205 8.58 3.82 18.59
CA LYS A 205 9.91 4.42 18.75
C LYS A 205 9.92 5.82 18.14
N LYS A 206 9.44 6.78 18.93
CA LYS A 206 9.43 8.20 18.61
C LYS A 206 10.85 8.74 18.67
N ASN A 207 11.43 9.07 17.52
CA ASN A 207 12.38 10.16 17.49
C ASN A 207 11.56 11.45 17.63
N PRO A 208 11.62 12.19 18.74
CA PRO A 208 10.77 13.36 18.97
C PRO A 208 11.03 14.50 17.97
N SER A 209 12.09 14.40 17.17
CA SER A 209 12.41 15.38 16.13
C SER A 209 11.83 15.05 14.75
N GLU A 210 11.18 13.89 14.57
CA GLU A 210 10.65 13.48 13.26
C GLU A 210 9.12 13.39 13.27
N PRO A 211 8.44 13.92 12.24
CA PRO A 211 6.99 13.82 12.13
C PRO A 211 6.52 12.37 12.09
N ASP A 212 5.52 12.04 12.91
CA ASP A 212 4.88 10.73 12.92
C ASP A 212 3.65 10.64 11.98
N ALA A 213 3.07 9.44 11.87
CA ALA A 213 1.92 9.23 10.99
C ALA A 213 0.66 9.98 11.46
N CYS A 214 0.54 10.28 12.76
CA CYS A 214 -0.57 11.07 13.30
C CYS A 214 -0.44 12.51 12.84
N GLU A 215 0.76 13.11 12.99
CA GLU A 215 1.04 14.47 12.51
C GLU A 215 0.82 14.60 11.00
N MET A 216 1.20 13.58 10.22
CA MET A 216 0.91 13.53 8.78
C MET A 216 -0.60 13.48 8.50
N CYS A 217 -1.36 12.63 9.21
CA CYS A 217 -2.82 12.58 9.06
C CYS A 217 -3.48 13.92 9.41
N GLU A 218 -3.05 14.57 10.48
CA GLU A 218 -3.54 15.88 10.90
C GLU A 218 -3.23 16.95 9.85
N ALA A 219 -2.02 16.97 9.30
CA ALA A 219 -1.64 17.87 8.23
C ALA A 219 -2.50 17.67 6.96
N LEU A 220 -2.73 16.41 6.56
CA LEU A 220 -3.57 16.09 5.40
C LEU A 220 -5.03 16.52 5.60
N LEU A 221 -5.60 16.30 6.78
CA LEU A 221 -6.96 16.73 7.10
C LEU A 221 -7.06 18.25 7.19
N THR A 222 -6.04 18.92 7.74
CA THR A 222 -5.99 20.39 7.82
C THR A 222 -5.94 21.00 6.43
N LEU A 223 -5.05 20.49 5.55
CA LEU A 223 -4.98 20.91 4.15
C LEU A 223 -6.32 20.69 3.43
N LEU A 224 -7.03 19.60 3.75
CA LEU A 224 -8.34 19.32 3.16
C LEU A 224 -9.40 20.36 3.55
N VAL A 225 -9.38 20.82 4.81
CA VAL A 225 -10.25 21.90 5.30
C VAL A 225 -9.93 23.21 4.59
N GLU A 226 -8.65 23.55 4.45
CA GLU A 226 -8.21 24.77 3.77
C GLU A 226 -8.65 24.78 2.30
N LEU A 227 -8.47 23.67 1.58
CA LEU A 227 -8.95 23.52 0.20
C LEU A 227 -10.48 23.68 0.09
N GLY A 228 -11.22 23.19 1.10
CA GLY A 228 -12.66 23.39 1.18
C GLY A 228 -13.05 24.87 1.26
N LYS A 229 -12.38 25.64 2.13
CA LYS A 229 -12.60 27.08 2.29
C LYS A 229 -12.26 27.85 1.02
N MET A 230 -11.09 27.57 0.42
CA MET A 230 -10.67 28.21 -0.83
C MET A 230 -11.66 27.97 -1.97
N LYS A 231 -12.19 26.74 -2.11
CA LYS A 231 -13.21 26.43 -3.12
C LYS A 231 -14.53 27.15 -2.85
N GLN A 232 -14.90 27.37 -1.59
CA GLN A 232 -16.11 28.10 -1.23
C GLN A 232 -15.97 29.59 -1.57
N GLU A 233 -14.87 30.22 -1.14
CA GLU A 233 -14.56 31.63 -1.42
C GLU A 233 -14.51 31.89 -2.94
N ALA A 234 -13.88 31.00 -3.72
CA ALA A 234 -13.83 31.11 -5.17
C ALA A 234 -15.23 31.08 -5.83
N ARG A 235 -16.16 30.28 -5.28
CA ARG A 235 -17.55 30.23 -5.77
C ARG A 235 -18.33 31.47 -5.43
N GLU A 236 -18.11 32.05 -4.25
CA GLU A 236 -18.77 33.28 -3.82
C GLU A 236 -18.30 34.46 -4.71
N ASN A 237 -17.00 34.58 -4.95
CA ASN A 237 -16.42 35.62 -5.80
C ASN A 237 -16.78 35.50 -7.29
N SER A 238 -17.15 34.30 -7.77
CA SER A 238 -17.57 34.08 -9.16
C SER A 238 -19.03 34.43 -9.46
N LYS A 239 -19.83 34.76 -8.43
CA LYS A 239 -21.25 35.11 -8.55
C LYS A 239 -21.50 36.62 -8.59
N ASP A 240 -20.48 37.42 -8.28
CA ASP A 240 -20.45 38.88 -8.41
C ASP A 240 -19.86 39.31 -9.76
#